data_AF-W7D227-F1
#
_entry.id   AF-W7D227-F1
#
_cell.length_a   1.000
_cell.length_b   1.000
_cell.length_c   1.000
_cell.angle_alpha   90.00
_cell.angle_beta   90.00
_cell.angle_gamma   90.00
#
_symmetry.space_group_name_H-M   'P 1'
#
loop_
_entity.id
_entity.type
_entity.pdbx_description
1 polymer ?
#
loop_
_entity_poly.entity_id
_entity_poly.type
_entity_poly.pdbx_seq_one_letter_code
_entity_poly.pdbx_strand_id
1 'polypeptide(L)'
;MSGYKKYDESFKQSLVNLHQGGKTQTSLCQEYGVSFTALSRWVKQYSEVPMEDGSVLTAKQVKELQKKNALLEEENLILKKSDYHTHTTIRCYPSSSIVRLCQALRVNRSSYYKRYHQPPAARTIENQQLRQHILTVYTETKYRLGAAKIQVLLKRDYGINISAGRVYRLMKSMDLPKMSTSKPTYRYQKPTVSFASPNLLKQQFQPEAPNQAWVSDISYISVKRSFVYLCVILDLFSRKVIAWKVKQRMTASLVTETIALASQNRMYDEPAIFHSDQGSQYTFSSSTTSFG
;
A
#
# COMPACT_ATOMS: atom_id res chain seq x y z
N MET A 1 23.70 25.67 58.44
CA MET A 1 23.93 25.11 57.09
C MET A 1 25.30 24.43 57.11
N SER A 2 25.35 23.10 57.17
CA SER A 2 26.63 22.35 57.20
C SER A 2 27.32 22.48 55.84
N GLY A 3 28.43 23.20 55.80
CA GLY A 3 29.24 23.38 54.61
C GLY A 3 29.89 22.06 54.21
N TYR A 4 29.50 21.51 53.06
CA TYR A 4 30.19 20.36 52.49
C TYR A 4 31.64 20.76 52.15
N LYS A 5 32.62 20.25 52.91
CA LYS A 5 34.03 20.33 52.53
C LYS A 5 34.25 19.56 51.22
N LYS A 6 34.59 20.27 50.15
CA LYS A 6 34.92 19.68 48.85
C LYS A 6 36.41 19.39 48.83
N TYR A 7 36.76 18.12 48.59
CA TYR A 7 38.15 17.66 48.52
C TYR A 7 38.52 17.37 47.06
N ASP A 8 39.73 17.77 46.67
CA ASP A 8 40.29 17.52 45.34
C ASP A 8 40.56 16.03 45.10
N GLU A 9 40.55 15.59 43.84
CA GLU A 9 40.71 14.16 43.53
C GLU A 9 42.12 13.65 43.77
N SER A 10 43.15 14.46 43.55
CA SER A 10 44.54 14.11 43.90
C SER A 10 44.66 13.85 45.40
N PHE A 11 44.05 14.71 46.23
CA PHE A 11 44.05 14.57 47.69
C PHE A 11 43.37 13.27 48.14
N LYS A 12 42.24 12.89 47.54
CA LYS A 12 41.56 11.63 47.87
C LYS A 12 42.39 10.42 47.45
N GLN A 13 43.03 10.44 46.29
CA GLN A 13 43.90 9.37 45.83
C GLN A 13 45.12 9.19 46.74
N SER A 14 45.77 10.29 47.14
CA SER A 14 46.90 10.24 48.09
C SER A 14 46.51 9.58 49.42
N LEU A 15 45.35 9.92 49.99
CA LEU A 15 44.88 9.30 51.24
C LEU A 15 44.53 7.82 51.08
N VAL A 16 43.98 7.41 49.93
CA VAL A 16 43.71 5.99 49.65
C VAL A 16 45.02 5.22 49.48
N ASN A 17 46.01 5.78 48.77
CA ASN A 17 47.33 5.15 48.60
C ASN A 17 48.07 5.00 49.93
N LEU A 18 47.98 6.00 50.82
CA LEU A 18 48.53 5.92 52.19
C LEU A 18 47.86 4.82 53.01
N HIS A 19 46.55 4.60 52.82
CA HIS A 19 45.83 3.52 53.48
C HIS A 19 46.24 2.14 52.92
N GLN A 20 46.38 2.02 51.60
CA GLN A 20 46.88 0.80 50.94
C GLN A 20 48.33 0.49 51.34
N GLY A 21 49.14 1.51 51.62
CA GLY A 21 50.49 1.39 52.16
C GLY A 21 50.57 1.01 53.66
N GLY A 22 49.43 0.71 54.31
CA GLY A 22 49.39 0.13 55.65
C GLY A 22 49.00 1.09 56.79
N LYS A 23 48.76 2.38 56.53
CA LYS A 23 48.24 3.30 57.58
C LYS A 23 46.76 2.99 57.89
N THR A 24 46.37 3.05 59.16
CA THR A 24 44.97 2.81 59.57
C THR A 24 44.07 4.01 59.24
N GLN A 25 42.80 3.76 58.92
CA GLN A 25 41.84 4.82 58.58
C GLN A 25 41.66 5.82 59.73
N THR A 26 41.71 5.36 60.98
CA THR A 26 41.61 6.21 62.18
C THR A 26 42.76 7.21 62.28
N SER A 27 43.99 6.77 62.02
CA SER A 27 45.18 7.62 62.02
C SER A 27 45.12 8.68 60.92
N LEU A 28 44.72 8.30 59.70
CA LEU A 28 44.57 9.23 58.57
C LEU A 28 43.46 10.26 58.79
N CYS A 29 42.36 9.89 59.45
CA CYS A 29 41.29 10.82 59.78
C CYS A 29 41.75 11.88 60.79
N GLN A 30 42.59 11.49 61.76
CA GLN A 30 43.14 12.39 62.77
C GLN A 30 44.25 13.29 62.20
N GLU A 31 45.14 12.75 61.36
CA GLU A 31 46.28 13.47 60.74
C GLU A 31 45.82 14.52 59.72
N TYR A 32 44.80 14.20 58.91
CA TYR A 32 44.35 15.06 57.80
C TYR A 32 42.99 15.74 58.05
N GLY A 33 42.38 15.55 59.23
CA GLY A 33 41.12 16.19 59.60
C GLY A 33 39.93 15.80 58.72
N VAL A 34 39.93 14.58 58.18
CA VAL A 34 38.88 14.05 57.30
C VAL A 34 37.93 13.17 58.10
N SER A 35 36.62 13.22 57.82
CA SER A 35 35.67 12.31 58.46
C SER A 35 35.88 10.86 58.04
N PHE A 36 35.80 9.94 59.00
CA PHE A 36 35.93 8.49 58.77
C PHE A 36 35.00 7.96 57.65
N THR A 37 33.76 8.41 57.60
CA THR A 37 32.78 8.04 56.58
C THR A 37 33.18 8.46 55.17
N ALA A 38 33.82 9.62 55.01
CA ALA A 38 34.34 10.09 53.74
C ALA A 38 35.53 9.25 53.26
N LEU A 39 36.49 8.96 54.16
CA LEU A 39 37.66 8.15 53.84
C LEU A 39 37.27 6.72 53.46
N SER A 40 36.41 6.08 54.26
CA SER A 40 35.89 4.74 53.97
C SER A 40 35.20 4.66 52.61
N ARG A 41 34.43 5.70 52.23
CA ARG A 41 33.82 5.81 50.91
C ARG A 41 34.85 5.93 49.79
N TRP A 42 35.94 6.69 50.00
CA TRP A 42 37.00 6.85 48.99
C TRP A 42 37.79 5.56 48.80
N VAL A 43 38.14 4.86 49.88
CA VAL A 43 38.80 3.55 49.83
C VAL A 43 37.98 2.57 49.00
N LYS A 44 36.65 2.53 49.18
CA LYS A 44 35.75 1.71 48.37
C LYS A 44 35.63 2.16 46.91
N GLN A 45 35.77 3.46 46.64
CA GLN A 45 35.69 4.00 45.27
C GLN A 45 36.98 3.78 44.47
N TYR A 46 38.12 3.81 45.14
CA TYR A 46 39.45 3.71 44.55
C TYR A 46 40.11 2.35 44.76
N SER A 47 39.38 1.36 45.27
CA SER A 47 39.86 -0.02 45.33
C SER A 47 40.15 -0.54 43.92
N GLU A 48 41.31 -1.15 43.77
CA GLU A 48 41.82 -1.68 42.51
C GLU A 48 41.09 -2.98 42.13
N VAL A 49 40.76 -3.09 40.85
CA VAL A 49 40.17 -4.28 40.22
C VAL A 49 41.10 -4.67 39.08
N PRO A 50 41.82 -5.81 39.19
CA PRO A 50 42.68 -6.29 38.12
C PRO A 50 41.83 -6.82 36.95
N MET A 51 42.19 -6.47 35.72
CA MET A 51 41.62 -7.04 34.50
C MET A 51 42.50 -8.15 33.92
N GLU A 52 41.92 -8.97 33.04
CA GLU A 52 42.59 -10.08 32.35
C GLU A 52 43.79 -9.64 31.49
N ASP A 53 43.81 -8.38 31.02
CA ASP A 53 44.89 -7.78 30.22
C ASP A 53 46.01 -7.14 31.07
N GLY A 54 46.05 -7.43 32.39
CA GLY A 54 47.07 -6.90 33.31
C GLY A 54 46.91 -5.41 33.65
N SER A 55 45.89 -4.73 33.14
CA SER A 55 45.55 -3.36 33.53
C SER A 55 44.76 -3.33 34.84
N VAL A 56 45.00 -2.29 35.66
CA VAL A 56 44.29 -2.09 36.93
C VAL A 56 43.34 -0.91 36.79
N LEU A 57 42.04 -1.15 37.00
CA LEU A 57 41.04 -0.09 37.08
C LEU A 57 40.53 0.08 38.50
N THR A 58 40.15 1.30 38.83
CA THR A 58 39.45 1.57 40.10
C THR A 58 37.99 1.15 40.03
N ALA A 59 37.40 0.73 41.14
CA ALA A 59 35.98 0.40 41.23
C ALA A 59 35.05 1.53 40.75
N LYS A 60 35.45 2.79 40.92
CA LYS A 60 34.76 3.97 40.36
C LYS A 60 34.77 3.96 38.84
N GLN A 61 35.92 3.71 38.20
CA GLN A 61 36.03 3.64 36.74
C GLN A 61 35.22 2.46 36.18
N VAL A 62 35.27 1.30 36.83
CA VAL A 62 34.46 0.13 36.43
C VAL A 62 32.98 0.46 36.47
N LYS A 63 32.50 1.13 37.53
CA LYS A 63 31.10 1.55 37.66
C LYS A 63 30.70 2.59 36.59
N GLU A 64 31.60 3.52 36.26
CA GLU A 64 31.37 4.51 35.20
C GLU A 64 31.29 3.85 33.82
N LEU A 65 32.17 2.89 33.53
CA LEU A 65 32.16 2.11 32.29
C LEU A 65 30.90 1.25 32.17
N GLN A 66 30.50 0.55 33.23
CA GLN A 66 29.25 -0.21 33.26
C GLN A 66 28.04 0.69 32.98
N LYS A 67 27.99 1.88 33.60
CA LYS A 67 26.94 2.86 33.34
C LYS A 67 26.94 3.34 31.89
N LYS A 68 28.13 3.58 31.31
CA LYS A 68 28.28 4.00 29.91
C LYS A 68 27.86 2.89 28.94
N ASN A 69 28.23 1.64 29.21
CA ASN A 69 27.82 0.49 28.38
C ASN A 69 26.30 0.30 28.40
N ALA A 70 25.66 0.37 29.58
CA ALA A 70 24.21 0.30 29.69
C ALA A 70 23.51 1.42 28.89
N LEU A 71 24.07 2.64 28.89
CA LEU A 71 23.57 3.75 28.09
C LEU A 71 23.71 3.48 26.58
N LEU A 72 24.88 3.00 26.15
CA LEU A 72 25.15 2.69 24.73
C LEU A 72 24.30 1.53 24.21
N GLU A 73 24.01 0.53 25.05
CA GLU A 73 23.09 -0.56 24.72
C GLU A 73 21.66 -0.05 24.52
N GLU A 74 21.19 0.84 25.40
CA GLU A 74 19.88 1.49 25.27
C GLU A 74 19.79 2.35 24.00
N GLU A 75 20.82 3.16 23.70
CA GLU A 75 20.90 3.96 22.47
C GLU A 75 20.90 3.09 21.21
N ASN A 76 21.68 2.01 21.18
CA ASN A 76 21.69 1.07 20.06
C ASN A 76 20.33 0.40 19.84
N LEU A 77 19.61 0.08 20.91
CA LEU A 77 18.27 -0.49 20.79
C LEU A 77 17.28 0.52 20.18
N ILE A 78 17.40 1.79 20.56
CA ILE A 78 16.59 2.88 19.98
C ILE A 78 16.91 3.04 18.48
N LEU A 79 18.20 3.05 18.10
CA LEU A 79 18.64 3.23 16.72
C LEU A 79 18.31 2.05 15.81
N LYS A 80 18.48 0.80 16.28
CA LYS A 80 18.11 -0.40 15.52
C LYS A 80 16.61 -0.45 15.18
N LYS A 81 15.79 0.20 15.99
CA LYS A 81 14.33 0.23 15.81
C LYS A 81 13.82 1.56 15.25
N SER A 82 14.68 2.54 15.02
CA SER A 82 14.29 3.79 14.39
C SER A 82 14.16 3.55 12.89
N ASP A 83 12.91 3.49 12.42
CA ASP A 83 12.64 3.67 10.99
C ASP A 83 13.00 5.11 10.58
N TYR A 84 13.28 5.36 9.29
CA TYR A 84 13.93 6.59 8.75
C TYR A 84 13.32 7.96 9.17
N HIS A 85 12.21 8.00 9.90
CA HIS A 85 11.58 9.22 10.41
C HIS A 85 11.74 9.38 11.93
N THR A 86 12.72 10.18 12.33
CA THR A 86 13.12 10.51 13.72
C THR A 86 11.96 10.93 14.64
N HIS A 87 10.99 11.69 14.14
CA HIS A 87 9.86 12.18 14.94
C HIS A 87 8.78 11.12 15.21
N THR A 88 8.59 10.17 14.30
CA THR A 88 7.68 9.03 14.49
C THR A 88 8.24 8.05 15.51
N THR A 89 9.56 7.86 15.52
CA THR A 89 10.23 6.99 16.50
C THR A 89 9.96 7.45 17.93
N ILE A 90 10.07 8.76 18.23
CA ILE A 90 9.85 9.27 19.59
C ILE A 90 8.40 9.04 20.07
N ARG A 91 7.43 9.04 19.15
CA ARG A 91 6.00 8.81 19.47
C ARG A 91 5.66 7.34 19.76
N CYS A 92 6.45 6.40 19.25
CA CYS A 92 6.21 4.95 19.38
C CYS A 92 6.87 4.31 20.61
N TYR A 93 7.64 5.07 21.41
CA TYR A 93 8.35 4.55 22.59
C TYR A 93 8.01 5.34 23.87
N PRO A 94 6.79 5.15 24.43
CA PRO A 94 6.38 5.82 25.67
C PRO A 94 7.17 5.35 26.90
N SER A 95 7.84 4.19 26.81
CA SER A 95 8.56 3.55 27.91
C SER A 95 9.95 4.16 28.19
N SER A 96 10.51 4.92 27.25
CA SER A 96 11.83 5.55 27.37
C SER A 96 11.67 7.06 27.59
N SER A 97 12.53 7.66 28.42
CA SER A 97 12.45 9.11 28.64
C SER A 97 12.72 9.88 27.34
N ILE A 98 11.91 10.92 27.06
CA ILE A 98 12.06 11.80 25.87
C ILE A 98 13.49 12.35 25.76
N VAL A 99 14.12 12.60 26.91
CA VAL A 99 15.52 13.00 27.03
C VAL A 99 16.45 12.02 26.33
N ARG A 100 16.31 10.72 26.63
CA ARG A 100 17.15 9.66 26.07
C ARG A 100 16.87 9.46 24.59
N LEU A 101 15.60 9.49 24.19
CA LEU A 101 15.21 9.40 22.78
C LEU A 101 15.81 10.54 21.95
N CYS A 102 15.75 11.77 22.46
CA CYS A 102 16.37 12.93 21.79
C CYS A 102 17.90 12.83 21.72
N GLN A 103 18.55 12.30 22.76
CA GLN A 103 20.00 12.09 22.77
C GLN A 103 20.43 11.03 21.76
N ALA A 104 19.80 9.85 21.78
CA ALA A 104 20.07 8.76 20.86
C ALA A 104 19.86 9.18 19.39
N LEU A 105 18.79 9.93 19.10
CA LEU A 105 18.47 10.41 17.75
C LEU A 105 19.19 11.71 17.36
N ARG A 106 20.04 12.27 18.23
CA ARG A 106 20.73 13.56 18.04
C ARG A 106 19.80 14.72 17.70
N VAL A 107 18.60 14.74 18.28
CA VAL A 107 17.60 15.80 18.12
C VAL A 107 17.64 16.73 19.33
N ASN A 108 17.62 18.04 19.11
CA ASN A 108 17.48 18.99 20.21
C ASN A 108 16.09 18.85 20.86
N ARG A 109 16.04 18.70 22.19
CA ARG A 109 14.79 18.57 22.97
C ARG A 109 13.82 19.73 22.71
N SER A 110 14.33 20.95 22.56
CA SER A 110 13.51 22.14 22.27
C SER A 110 12.82 22.02 20.90
N SER A 111 13.51 21.49 19.89
CA SER A 111 12.94 21.21 18.57
C SER A 111 11.87 20.13 18.61
N TYR A 112 12.05 19.10 19.44
CA TYR A 112 11.03 18.06 19.66
C TYR A 112 9.74 18.65 20.23
N TYR A 113 9.82 19.36 21.36
CA TYR A 113 8.64 19.96 21.99
C TYR A 113 8.00 21.02 21.12
N LYS A 114 8.80 21.85 20.43
CA LYS A 114 8.30 22.83 19.46
C LYS A 114 7.48 22.15 18.36
N ARG A 115 7.96 21.04 17.80
CA ARG A 115 7.25 20.28 16.76
C ARG A 115 6.00 19.57 17.30
N TYR A 116 6.07 19.04 18.53
CA TYR A 116 4.99 18.27 19.15
C TYR A 116 3.81 19.15 19.58
N HIS A 117 4.10 20.33 20.14
CA HIS A 117 3.09 21.29 20.59
C HIS A 117 2.71 22.32 19.52
N GLN A 118 3.31 22.24 18.32
CA GLN A 118 2.94 23.14 17.24
C GLN A 118 1.53 22.84 16.74
N PRO A 119 0.68 23.87 16.59
CA PRO A 119 -0.61 23.68 15.95
C PRO A 119 -0.39 23.18 14.51
N PRO A 120 -1.33 22.40 13.96
CA PRO A 120 -1.23 21.95 12.59
C PRO A 120 -1.08 23.15 11.65
N ALA A 121 -0.21 23.03 10.65
CA ALA A 121 -0.05 24.08 9.65
C ALA A 121 -1.42 24.39 9.01
N ALA A 122 -1.67 25.66 8.65
CA ALA A 122 -2.92 26.09 8.02
C ALA A 122 -3.33 25.20 6.83
N ARG A 123 -2.36 24.79 6.00
CA ARG A 123 -2.57 23.88 4.88
C ARG A 123 -3.03 22.48 5.30
N THR A 124 -2.60 21.98 6.45
CA THR A 124 -3.04 20.70 7.01
C THR A 124 -4.50 20.79 7.44
N ILE A 125 -4.88 21.88 8.10
CA ILE A 125 -6.27 22.15 8.52
C ILE A 125 -7.18 22.27 7.29
N GLU A 126 -6.77 23.08 6.30
CA GLU A 126 -7.50 23.23 5.04
C GLU A 126 -7.66 21.88 4.33
N ASN A 127 -6.59 21.09 4.22
CA ASN A 127 -6.68 19.76 3.62
C ASN A 127 -7.59 18.81 4.40
N GLN A 128 -7.70 18.95 5.72
CA GLN A 128 -8.62 18.14 6.52
C GLN A 128 -10.08 18.50 6.22
N GLN A 129 -10.40 19.79 6.13
CA GLN A 129 -11.72 20.27 5.71
C GLN A 129 -12.06 19.81 4.29
N LEU A 130 -11.13 19.95 3.35
CA LEU A 130 -11.31 19.48 1.97
C LEU A 130 -11.57 17.96 1.90
N ARG A 131 -10.87 17.16 2.71
CA ARG A 131 -11.12 15.71 2.78
C ARG A 131 -12.52 15.38 3.25
N GLN A 132 -13.07 16.14 4.19
CA GLN A 132 -14.45 15.94 4.66
C GLN A 132 -15.45 16.19 3.52
N HIS A 133 -15.36 17.31 2.81
CA HIS A 133 -16.23 17.58 1.66
C HIS A 133 -16.07 16.55 0.54
N ILE A 134 -14.83 16.17 0.22
CA ILE A 134 -14.56 15.12 -0.77
C ILE A 134 -15.23 13.81 -0.36
N LEU A 135 -15.13 13.42 0.90
CA LEU A 135 -15.75 12.18 1.41
C LEU A 135 -17.27 12.22 1.28
N THR A 136 -17.91 13.33 1.66
CA THR A 136 -19.36 13.51 1.54
C THR A 136 -19.82 13.35 0.09
N VAL A 137 -19.19 14.08 -0.84
CA VAL A 137 -19.52 13.95 -2.28
C VAL A 137 -19.26 12.52 -2.78
N TYR A 138 -18.18 11.89 -2.33
CA TYR A 138 -17.82 10.54 -2.74
C TYR A 138 -18.83 9.48 -2.26
N THR A 139 -19.37 9.62 -1.04
CA THR A 139 -20.37 8.69 -0.49
C THR A 139 -21.75 8.93 -1.09
N GLU A 140 -22.19 10.17 -1.23
CA GLU A 140 -23.48 10.53 -1.86
C GLU A 140 -23.57 10.03 -3.30
N THR A 141 -22.44 10.05 -4.02
CA THR A 141 -22.36 9.60 -5.41
C THR A 141 -22.09 8.09 -5.55
N LYS A 142 -22.22 7.33 -4.45
CA LYS A 142 -22.03 5.87 -4.39
C LYS A 142 -20.67 5.43 -4.92
N TYR A 143 -19.62 6.20 -4.66
CA TYR A 143 -18.22 5.88 -4.99
C TYR A 143 -17.93 5.84 -6.51
N ARG A 144 -18.79 6.43 -7.35
CA ARG A 144 -18.71 6.33 -8.82
C ARG A 144 -17.84 7.41 -9.45
N LEU A 145 -17.63 8.52 -8.77
CA LEU A 145 -17.02 9.71 -9.36
C LEU A 145 -15.53 9.78 -9.05
N GLY A 146 -14.75 10.11 -10.08
CA GLY A 146 -13.34 10.44 -9.95
C GLY A 146 -13.09 11.91 -9.64
N ALA A 147 -11.82 12.23 -9.39
CA ALA A 147 -11.37 13.55 -8.94
C ALA A 147 -11.86 14.73 -9.80
N ALA A 148 -11.91 14.59 -11.13
CA ALA A 148 -12.36 15.66 -12.03
C ALA A 148 -13.85 16.01 -11.83
N LYS A 149 -14.71 15.00 -11.65
CA LYS A 149 -16.15 15.23 -11.41
C LYS A 149 -16.40 15.74 -9.99
N ILE A 150 -15.67 15.21 -9.01
CA ILE A 150 -15.74 15.69 -7.63
C ILE A 150 -15.31 17.16 -7.54
N GLN A 151 -14.28 17.58 -8.28
CA GLN A 151 -13.87 18.99 -8.35
C GLN A 151 -15.02 19.92 -8.78
N VAL A 152 -15.77 19.53 -9.81
CA VAL A 152 -16.92 20.31 -10.29
C VAL A 152 -18.01 20.38 -9.21
N LEU A 153 -18.29 19.27 -8.54
CA LEU A 153 -19.27 19.21 -7.45
C LEU A 153 -18.84 20.04 -6.23
N LEU A 154 -17.56 19.99 -5.85
CA LEU A 154 -17.01 20.83 -4.78
C LEU A 154 -17.19 22.32 -5.08
N LYS A 155 -16.96 22.73 -6.34
CA LYS A 155 -17.17 24.11 -6.76
C LYS A 155 -18.66 24.49 -6.75
N ARG A 156 -19.54 23.60 -7.22
CA ARG A 156 -20.98 23.84 -7.34
C ARG A 156 -21.69 23.86 -5.99
N ASP A 157 -21.42 22.87 -5.13
CA ASP A 157 -22.20 22.60 -3.93
C ASP A 157 -21.61 23.29 -2.69
N TYR A 158 -20.29 23.52 -2.67
CA TYR A 158 -19.59 24.10 -1.51
C TYR A 158 -18.83 25.39 -1.85
N GLY A 159 -18.85 25.85 -3.11
CA GLY A 159 -18.09 27.03 -3.55
C GLY A 159 -16.56 26.84 -3.53
N ILE A 160 -16.08 25.60 -3.39
CA ILE A 160 -14.65 25.31 -3.20
C ILE A 160 -13.96 25.19 -4.57
N ASN A 161 -13.11 26.17 -4.90
CA ASN A 161 -12.36 26.18 -6.15
C ASN A 161 -10.92 25.66 -5.95
N ILE A 162 -10.72 24.36 -6.24
CA ILE A 162 -9.40 23.72 -6.22
C ILE A 162 -9.14 22.96 -7.51
N SER A 163 -7.86 22.66 -7.80
CA SER A 163 -7.50 21.90 -9.00
C SER A 163 -7.85 20.41 -8.87
N ALA A 164 -8.20 19.78 -10.00
CA ALA A 164 -8.46 18.34 -10.06
C ALA A 164 -7.26 17.51 -9.54
N GLY A 165 -6.03 17.97 -9.77
CA GLY A 165 -4.82 17.33 -9.24
C GLY A 165 -4.73 17.39 -7.70
N ARG A 166 -5.19 18.47 -7.07
CA ARG A 166 -5.28 18.56 -5.60
C ARG A 166 -6.32 17.59 -5.06
N VAL A 167 -7.50 17.54 -5.68
CA VAL A 167 -8.56 16.57 -5.33
C VAL A 167 -8.04 15.14 -5.43
N TYR A 168 -7.39 14.80 -6.55
CA TYR A 168 -6.79 13.47 -6.77
C TYR A 168 -5.79 13.09 -5.69
N ARG A 169 -4.85 13.98 -5.33
CA ARG A 169 -3.87 13.71 -4.27
C ARG A 169 -4.54 13.48 -2.91
N LEU A 170 -5.57 14.26 -2.59
CA LEU A 170 -6.32 14.10 -1.34
C LEU A 170 -7.06 12.77 -1.32
N MET A 171 -7.81 12.44 -2.37
CA MET A 171 -8.49 11.15 -2.50
C MET A 171 -7.52 9.97 -2.39
N LYS A 172 -6.37 10.04 -3.07
CA LYS A 172 -5.33 9.01 -3.01
C LYS A 172 -4.78 8.84 -1.59
N SER A 173 -4.61 9.94 -0.85
CA SER A 173 -4.13 9.90 0.55
C SER A 173 -5.14 9.34 1.55
N MET A 174 -6.42 9.27 1.18
CA MET A 174 -7.50 8.81 2.06
C MET A 174 -7.77 7.30 1.94
N ASP A 175 -7.09 6.60 1.01
CA ASP A 175 -7.28 5.18 0.70
C ASP A 175 -8.76 4.79 0.57
N LEU A 176 -9.51 5.60 -0.18
CA LEU A 176 -10.95 5.44 -0.32
C LEU A 176 -11.30 4.11 -1.02
N PRO A 177 -12.31 3.38 -0.52
CA PRO A 177 -12.74 2.14 -1.13
C PRO A 177 -13.22 2.44 -2.55
N LYS A 178 -12.69 1.72 -3.52
CA LYS A 178 -13.22 1.75 -4.87
C LYS A 178 -14.56 1.03 -4.86
N MET A 179 -15.52 1.50 -5.64
CA MET A 179 -16.68 0.66 -5.98
C MET A 179 -16.15 -0.71 -6.40
N SER A 180 -16.70 -1.80 -5.85
CA SER A 180 -16.28 -3.17 -6.16
C SER A 180 -16.46 -3.44 -7.65
N THR A 181 -15.45 -3.09 -8.44
CA THR A 181 -15.36 -3.41 -9.88
C THR A 181 -14.84 -4.81 -10.12
N SER A 182 -14.54 -5.57 -9.05
CA SER A 182 -14.36 -7.01 -9.16
C SER A 182 -15.71 -7.61 -9.56
N LYS A 183 -15.92 -7.72 -10.87
CA LYS A 183 -16.88 -8.69 -11.40
C LYS A 183 -16.54 -10.01 -10.72
N PRO A 184 -17.52 -10.75 -10.16
CA PRO A 184 -17.24 -12.09 -9.68
C PRO A 184 -16.52 -12.82 -10.81
N THR A 185 -15.35 -13.39 -10.51
CA THR A 185 -14.61 -14.21 -11.47
C THR A 185 -15.49 -15.41 -11.74
N TYR A 186 -16.30 -15.36 -12.81
CA TYR A 186 -16.93 -16.54 -13.34
C TYR A 186 -15.77 -17.46 -13.71
N ARG A 187 -15.57 -18.54 -12.95
CA ARG A 187 -14.67 -19.61 -13.38
C ARG A 187 -15.28 -20.13 -14.66
N TYR A 188 -14.75 -19.67 -15.78
CA TYR A 188 -14.99 -20.29 -17.07
C TYR A 188 -14.44 -21.71 -16.98
N GLN A 189 -15.29 -22.65 -16.54
CA GLN A 189 -15.08 -24.04 -16.86
C GLN A 189 -15.21 -24.09 -18.38
N LYS A 190 -14.08 -24.33 -19.07
CA LYS A 190 -14.14 -24.77 -20.46
C LYS A 190 -15.18 -25.89 -20.46
N PRO A 191 -16.33 -25.74 -21.14
CA PRO A 191 -17.14 -26.90 -21.43
C PRO A 191 -16.16 -27.88 -22.07
N THR A 192 -16.21 -29.14 -21.69
CA THR A 192 -15.57 -30.20 -22.45
C THR A 192 -16.22 -30.14 -23.83
N VAL A 193 -15.67 -29.34 -24.74
CA VAL A 193 -16.28 -29.08 -26.04
C VAL A 193 -16.17 -30.39 -26.79
N SER A 194 -17.27 -31.14 -26.79
CA SER A 194 -17.62 -32.01 -27.90
C SER A 194 -17.50 -31.15 -29.15
N PHE A 195 -16.43 -31.34 -29.93
CA PHE A 195 -16.22 -30.64 -31.19
C PHE A 195 -17.22 -31.18 -32.22
N ALA A 196 -18.49 -30.80 -32.09
CA ALA A 196 -19.51 -31.11 -33.10
C ALA A 196 -19.25 -30.34 -34.41
N SER A 197 -18.43 -29.27 -34.39
CA SER A 197 -18.00 -28.55 -35.58
C SER A 197 -16.57 -28.01 -35.43
N PRO A 198 -15.64 -28.36 -36.34
CA PRO A 198 -14.26 -27.88 -36.30
C PRO A 198 -14.19 -26.37 -36.63
N ASN A 199 -13.34 -25.63 -35.92
CA ASN A 199 -13.07 -24.22 -36.25
C ASN A 199 -12.16 -24.13 -37.49
N LEU A 200 -12.78 -24.06 -38.66
CA LEU A 200 -12.08 -23.96 -39.96
C LEU A 200 -11.43 -22.58 -40.18
N LEU A 201 -11.99 -21.51 -39.59
CA LEU A 201 -11.52 -20.13 -39.79
C LEU A 201 -10.17 -19.86 -39.10
N LYS A 202 -9.88 -20.52 -37.97
CA LYS A 202 -8.61 -20.38 -37.21
C LYS A 202 -8.13 -18.92 -37.01
N GLN A 203 -9.07 -18.00 -36.80
CA GLN A 203 -8.83 -16.55 -36.65
C GLN A 203 -8.20 -15.86 -37.89
N GLN A 204 -8.27 -16.48 -39.07
CA GLN A 204 -7.89 -15.86 -40.34
C GLN A 204 -9.03 -15.00 -40.88
N PHE A 205 -9.05 -13.72 -40.51
CA PHE A 205 -10.15 -12.79 -40.85
C PHE A 205 -9.96 -11.99 -42.15
N GLN A 206 -9.12 -12.50 -43.06
CA GLN A 206 -8.75 -11.87 -44.32
C GLN A 206 -8.83 -12.89 -45.48
N PRO A 207 -10.04 -13.32 -45.88
CA PRO A 207 -10.19 -14.10 -47.11
C PRO A 207 -9.72 -13.30 -48.34
N GLU A 208 -9.37 -13.99 -49.43
CA GLU A 208 -8.82 -13.40 -50.65
C GLU A 208 -9.91 -12.94 -51.64
N ALA A 209 -11.12 -13.51 -51.53
CA ALA A 209 -12.25 -13.20 -52.40
C ALA A 209 -13.59 -13.13 -51.63
N PRO A 210 -14.61 -12.43 -52.17
CA PRO A 210 -15.97 -12.46 -51.63
C PRO A 210 -16.52 -13.89 -51.50
N ASN A 211 -17.41 -14.10 -50.53
CA ASN A 211 -18.12 -15.37 -50.30
C ASN A 211 -17.25 -16.59 -49.91
N GLN A 212 -15.96 -16.41 -49.62
CA GLN A 212 -15.14 -17.48 -49.05
C GLN A 212 -15.43 -17.73 -47.56
N ALA A 213 -15.73 -16.66 -46.81
CA ALA A 213 -16.05 -16.75 -45.39
C ALA A 213 -17.14 -15.75 -45.00
N TRP A 214 -18.20 -16.27 -44.38
CA TRP A 214 -19.29 -15.50 -43.80
C TRP A 214 -19.23 -15.60 -42.28
N VAL A 215 -19.42 -14.47 -41.60
CA VAL A 215 -19.50 -14.41 -40.15
C VAL A 215 -20.88 -13.98 -39.70
N SER A 216 -21.37 -14.55 -38.60
CA SER A 216 -22.69 -14.24 -38.05
C SER A 216 -22.63 -13.93 -36.57
N ASP A 217 -23.43 -12.94 -36.15
CA ASP A 217 -23.61 -12.58 -34.75
C ASP A 217 -25.09 -12.27 -34.45
N ILE A 218 -25.52 -12.59 -33.22
CA ILE A 218 -26.84 -12.20 -32.70
C ILE A 218 -26.65 -11.10 -31.67
N SER A 219 -27.12 -9.92 -32.00
CA SER A 219 -27.14 -8.76 -31.11
C SER A 219 -28.58 -8.44 -30.67
N TYR A 220 -28.74 -7.82 -29.50
CA TYR A 220 -30.04 -7.35 -29.04
C TYR A 220 -30.15 -5.83 -29.19
N ILE A 221 -31.29 -5.36 -29.69
CA ILE A 221 -31.59 -3.95 -29.87
C ILE A 221 -32.69 -3.56 -28.90
N SER A 222 -32.45 -2.53 -28.09
CA SER A 222 -33.47 -1.99 -27.18
C SER A 222 -34.53 -1.23 -27.98
N VAL A 223 -35.81 -1.54 -27.72
CA VAL A 223 -36.96 -0.89 -28.34
C VAL A 223 -37.98 -0.55 -27.24
N LYS A 224 -38.07 0.73 -26.89
CA LYS A 224 -38.95 1.26 -25.83
C LYS A 224 -38.78 0.48 -24.50
N ARG A 225 -39.78 -0.33 -24.12
CA ARG A 225 -39.82 -1.11 -22.87
C ARG A 225 -39.41 -2.57 -23.04
N SER A 226 -38.88 -2.95 -24.20
CA SER A 226 -38.45 -4.32 -24.51
C SER A 226 -37.16 -4.31 -25.34
N PHE A 227 -36.74 -5.50 -25.77
CA PHE A 227 -35.65 -5.68 -26.73
C PHE A 227 -36.05 -6.69 -27.80
N VAL A 228 -35.42 -6.58 -28.97
CA VAL A 228 -35.54 -7.53 -30.07
C VAL A 228 -34.16 -8.08 -30.39
N TYR A 229 -34.11 -9.27 -30.99
CA TYR A 229 -32.89 -9.91 -31.42
C TYR A 229 -32.68 -9.68 -32.92
N LEU A 230 -31.52 -9.17 -33.28
CA LEU A 230 -31.04 -8.97 -34.65
C LEU A 230 -29.96 -10.02 -34.92
N CYS A 231 -30.17 -10.85 -35.94
CA CYS A 231 -29.12 -11.69 -36.51
C CYS A 231 -28.58 -11.00 -37.76
N VAL A 232 -27.26 -10.91 -37.88
CA VAL A 232 -26.57 -10.28 -39.02
C VAL A 232 -25.55 -11.26 -39.58
N ILE A 233 -25.54 -11.40 -40.91
CA ILE A 233 -24.50 -12.14 -41.63
C ILE A 233 -23.68 -11.15 -42.46
N LEU A 234 -22.37 -11.22 -42.32
CA LEU A 234 -21.39 -10.37 -42.97
C LEU A 234 -20.44 -11.22 -43.81
N ASP A 235 -20.15 -10.75 -45.03
CA ASP A 235 -19.09 -11.29 -45.87
C ASP A 235 -17.74 -10.72 -45.41
N LEU A 236 -16.82 -11.60 -45.00
CA LEU A 236 -15.61 -11.22 -44.29
C LEU A 236 -14.59 -10.51 -45.18
N PHE A 237 -14.62 -10.77 -46.50
CA PHE A 237 -13.80 -10.08 -47.50
C PHE A 237 -14.23 -8.61 -47.62
N SER A 238 -15.49 -8.39 -48.03
CA SER A 238 -16.00 -7.05 -48.35
C SER A 238 -16.43 -6.25 -47.13
N ARG A 239 -16.56 -6.90 -45.96
CA ARG A 239 -17.19 -6.36 -44.75
C ARG A 239 -18.64 -5.89 -44.96
N LYS A 240 -19.27 -6.33 -46.05
CA LYS A 240 -20.66 -6.00 -46.37
C LYS A 240 -21.60 -6.90 -45.57
N VAL A 241 -22.64 -6.30 -44.99
CA VAL A 241 -23.78 -7.05 -44.46
C VAL A 241 -24.57 -7.62 -45.64
N ILE A 242 -24.66 -8.94 -45.71
CA ILE A 242 -25.29 -9.66 -46.83
C ILE A 242 -26.70 -10.13 -46.50
N ALA A 243 -27.02 -10.31 -45.23
CA ALA A 243 -28.37 -10.58 -44.75
C ALA A 243 -28.51 -10.18 -43.29
N TRP A 244 -29.75 -9.89 -42.90
CA TRP A 244 -30.11 -9.70 -41.50
C TRP A 244 -31.60 -10.00 -41.29
N LYS A 245 -31.96 -10.43 -40.07
CA LYS A 245 -33.37 -10.55 -39.64
C LYS A 245 -33.52 -10.14 -38.18
N VAL A 246 -34.73 -9.69 -37.84
CA VAL A 246 -35.12 -9.31 -36.48
C VAL A 246 -36.26 -10.18 -36.00
N LYS A 247 -36.17 -10.72 -34.78
CA LYS A 247 -37.25 -11.44 -34.10
C LYS A 247 -37.35 -11.05 -32.63
N GLN A 248 -38.53 -11.25 -32.04
CA GLN A 248 -38.76 -11.01 -30.60
C GLN A 248 -38.06 -12.04 -29.71
N ARG A 249 -37.74 -13.22 -30.24
CA ARG A 249 -37.10 -14.33 -29.50
C ARG A 249 -35.83 -14.80 -30.23
N MET A 250 -34.83 -15.19 -29.44
CA MET A 250 -33.57 -15.77 -29.92
C MET A 250 -33.74 -17.27 -30.19
N THR A 251 -34.18 -17.61 -31.40
CA THR A 251 -34.48 -19.00 -31.82
C THR A 251 -33.54 -19.47 -32.93
N ALA A 252 -33.38 -20.78 -33.11
CA ALA A 252 -32.64 -21.34 -34.26
C ALA A 252 -33.24 -20.87 -35.61
N SER A 253 -34.56 -20.68 -35.68
CA SER A 253 -35.23 -20.12 -36.86
C SER A 253 -34.87 -18.67 -37.17
N LEU A 254 -34.32 -17.91 -36.22
CA LEU A 254 -33.75 -16.59 -36.54
C LEU A 254 -32.48 -16.76 -37.39
N VAL A 255 -31.63 -17.72 -37.04
CA VAL A 255 -30.36 -17.99 -37.72
C VAL A 255 -30.58 -18.63 -39.08
N THR A 256 -31.31 -19.74 -39.15
CA THR A 256 -31.50 -20.51 -40.39
C THR A 256 -32.16 -19.68 -41.49
N GLU A 257 -33.16 -18.87 -41.13
CA GLU A 257 -33.81 -17.96 -42.07
C GLU A 257 -32.89 -16.83 -42.54
N THR A 258 -31.95 -16.38 -41.71
CA THR A 258 -30.98 -15.35 -42.10
C THR A 258 -29.92 -15.93 -43.05
N ILE A 259 -29.50 -17.18 -42.84
CA ILE A 259 -28.58 -17.91 -43.72
C ILE A 259 -29.23 -18.13 -45.09
N ALA A 260 -30.49 -18.59 -45.12
CA ALA A 260 -31.21 -18.76 -46.37
C ALA A 260 -31.33 -17.44 -47.15
N LEU A 261 -31.59 -16.33 -46.46
CA LEU A 261 -31.62 -15.00 -47.06
C LEU A 261 -30.23 -14.58 -47.61
N ALA A 262 -29.14 -14.90 -46.90
CA ALA A 262 -27.78 -14.59 -47.36
C ALA A 262 -27.42 -15.34 -48.66
N SER A 263 -27.72 -16.64 -48.72
CA SER A 263 -27.50 -17.45 -49.92
C SER A 263 -28.31 -16.93 -51.11
N GLN A 264 -29.60 -16.62 -50.91
CA GLN A 264 -30.46 -16.02 -51.94
C GLN A 264 -29.92 -14.67 -52.43
N ASN A 265 -29.52 -13.77 -51.52
CA ASN A 265 -29.01 -12.44 -51.88
C ASN A 265 -27.69 -12.49 -52.66
N ARG A 266 -26.91 -13.56 -52.50
CA ARG A 266 -25.61 -13.73 -53.17
C ARG A 266 -25.69 -14.60 -54.42
N MET A 267 -26.82 -15.26 -54.67
CA MET A 267 -26.96 -16.29 -55.70
C MET A 267 -25.77 -17.27 -55.66
N TYR A 268 -25.43 -17.69 -54.44
CA TYR A 268 -24.21 -18.42 -54.15
C TYR A 268 -24.59 -19.76 -53.52
N ASP A 269 -24.33 -20.82 -54.29
CA ASP A 269 -24.66 -22.20 -53.94
C ASP A 269 -23.41 -23.02 -53.54
N GLU A 270 -22.22 -22.43 -53.62
CA GLU A 270 -20.98 -23.06 -53.21
C GLU A 270 -20.77 -23.02 -51.67
N PRO A 271 -20.04 -24.00 -51.10
CA PRO A 271 -19.80 -24.04 -49.67
C PRO A 271 -18.87 -22.89 -49.22
N ALA A 272 -19.44 -21.86 -48.60
CA ALA A 272 -18.69 -20.84 -47.87
C ALA A 272 -18.36 -21.30 -46.44
N ILE A 273 -17.22 -20.90 -45.90
CA ILE A 273 -16.95 -21.09 -44.47
C ILE A 273 -17.92 -20.21 -43.68
N PHE A 274 -18.80 -20.81 -42.89
CA PHE A 274 -19.68 -20.08 -41.98
C PHE A 274 -19.13 -20.11 -40.56
N HIS A 275 -18.87 -18.94 -39.99
CA HIS A 275 -18.33 -18.79 -38.64
C HIS A 275 -19.29 -18.02 -37.73
N SER A 276 -19.69 -18.65 -36.65
CA SER A 276 -20.51 -18.07 -35.59
C SER A 276 -19.92 -18.43 -34.22
N ASP A 277 -20.50 -17.86 -33.17
CA ASP A 277 -20.31 -18.42 -31.83
C ASP A 277 -20.93 -19.82 -31.70
N GLN A 278 -20.71 -20.46 -30.53
CA GLN A 278 -21.28 -21.76 -30.19
C GLN A 278 -22.60 -21.64 -29.42
N GLY A 279 -23.39 -20.58 -29.67
CA GLY A 279 -24.72 -20.46 -29.10
C GLY A 279 -25.60 -21.65 -29.51
N SER A 280 -26.53 -22.06 -28.65
CA SER A 280 -27.43 -23.18 -28.90
C SER A 280 -28.30 -22.99 -30.17
N GLN A 281 -28.44 -21.75 -30.63
CA GLN A 281 -29.13 -21.37 -31.86
C GLN A 281 -28.36 -21.78 -33.12
N TYR A 282 -27.03 -21.85 -33.05
CA TYR A 282 -26.14 -22.25 -34.15
C TYR A 282 -25.79 -23.74 -34.09
N THR A 283 -25.80 -24.36 -32.91
CA THR A 283 -25.44 -25.78 -32.73
C THR A 283 -26.62 -26.75 -32.77
N PHE A 284 -27.85 -26.27 -33.03
CA PHE A 284 -29.07 -27.10 -33.04
C PHE A 284 -29.11 -28.13 -34.19
N SER A 285 -28.23 -28.02 -35.19
CA SER A 285 -28.19 -28.91 -36.35
C SER A 285 -26.81 -29.56 -36.57
N SER A 286 -26.39 -30.43 -35.65
CA SER A 286 -25.47 -31.52 -36.02
C SER A 286 -26.28 -32.73 -36.53
N SER A 287 -27.07 -32.49 -37.57
CA SER A 287 -27.70 -33.54 -38.38
C SER A 287 -27.61 -33.06 -39.82
N THR A 288 -26.56 -33.51 -40.48
CA THR A 288 -26.36 -33.64 -41.93
C THR A 288 -27.29 -32.79 -42.81
N THR A 289 -26.75 -31.74 -43.40
CA THR A 289 -27.26 -31.25 -44.68
C THR A 289 -26.08 -31.20 -45.65
N SER A 290 -25.77 -32.36 -46.20
CA SER A 290 -25.06 -32.45 -47.48
C SER A 290 -26.00 -31.85 -48.53
N PHE A 291 -25.65 -30.70 -49.08
CA PHE A 291 -26.18 -30.30 -50.38
C PHE A 291 -25.34 -31.03 -51.43
N GLY A 292 -26.01 -31.87 -52.21
CA GLY A 292 -25.45 -32.47 -53.43
C GLY A 292 -25.59 -31.51 -54.60
#